data_AF-A0A971ZLN5-F1
#
_entry.id   AF-A0A971ZLN5-F1
#
_cell.length_a   1.000
_cell.length_b   1.000
_cell.length_c   1.000
_cell.angle_alpha   90.00
_cell.angle_beta   90.00
_cell.angle_gamma   90.00
#
_symmetry.space_group_name_H-M   'P 1'
#
loop_
_entity.id
_entity.type
_entity.pdbx_description
1 polymer ?
#
loop_
_entity_poly.entity_id
_entity_poly.type
_entity_poly.pdbx_seq_one_letter_code
_entity_poly.pdbx_strand_id
1 'polypeptide(L)'
;MKRLAIYGGTFAPVHNGHVAFALGYLRLENPDKLIIIPTYIPPHKRIDEGDSPESRLEMVRLAFEGLDSRIEISDYEINRAAPSYTVLTLEHFSAPDTELTFLCGSDMFLTLEEWYRAPDIFRLCRIAFARRTEGGPEYSEKISERRRHFEQTYGARIVELPLPVIDISSTELRAAVRANKSIDGLVPDKVNKYIIENRLYKQ
;
A
#
# COMPACT_ATOMS: atom_id res chain seq x y z
N MET A 1 21.67 4.25 11.53
CA MET A 1 20.72 4.59 10.43
C MET A 1 19.31 4.45 10.95
N LYS A 2 18.44 5.41 10.63
CA LYS A 2 17.01 5.41 10.93
C LYS A 2 16.28 4.52 9.93
N ARG A 3 15.42 3.62 10.39
CA ARG A 3 14.62 2.71 9.55
C ARG A 3 13.25 3.31 9.30
N LEU A 4 13.02 3.75 8.07
CA LEU A 4 11.77 4.37 7.64
C LEU A 4 11.08 3.48 6.61
N ALA A 5 9.82 3.15 6.86
CA ALA A 5 9.02 2.38 5.94
C ALA A 5 7.98 3.25 5.24
N ILE A 6 7.81 3.06 3.93
CA ILE A 6 6.84 3.74 3.10
C ILE A 6 5.82 2.70 2.63
N TYR A 7 4.55 2.91 2.97
CA TYR A 7 3.45 2.09 2.50
C TYR A 7 2.51 2.92 1.65
N GLY A 8 2.80 2.92 0.34
CA GLY A 8 2.01 3.63 -0.66
C GLY A 8 0.87 2.77 -1.20
N GLY A 9 -0.27 3.39 -1.47
CA GLY A 9 -1.41 2.68 -2.02
C GLY A 9 -2.53 3.62 -2.46
N THR A 10 -3.42 3.13 -3.33
CA THR A 10 -4.59 3.93 -3.70
C THR A 10 -5.55 4.07 -2.52
N PHE A 11 -5.75 2.99 -1.75
CA PHE A 11 -6.67 2.96 -0.61
C PHE A 11 -8.10 3.41 -0.95
N ALA A 12 -8.73 2.72 -1.90
CA ALA A 12 -10.01 3.12 -2.51
C ALA A 12 -11.16 2.09 -2.32
N PRO A 13 -11.61 1.78 -1.10
CA PRO A 13 -11.15 2.33 0.18
C PRO A 13 -10.00 1.52 0.80
N VAL A 14 -9.37 2.09 1.85
CA VAL A 14 -8.57 1.32 2.81
C VAL A 14 -9.45 0.26 3.49
N HIS A 15 -8.87 -0.87 3.87
CA HIS A 15 -9.60 -2.04 4.37
C HIS A 15 -8.76 -2.84 5.36
N ASN A 16 -9.35 -3.82 6.04
CA ASN A 16 -8.70 -4.55 7.14
C ASN A 16 -7.45 -5.33 6.68
N GLY A 17 -7.41 -5.79 5.42
CA GLY A 17 -6.17 -6.33 4.84
C GLY A 17 -5.00 -5.34 4.80
N HIS A 18 -5.23 -4.06 4.47
CA HIS A 18 -4.19 -3.03 4.49
C HIS A 18 -3.70 -2.75 5.92
N VAL A 19 -4.64 -2.66 6.88
CA VAL A 19 -4.32 -2.42 8.29
C VAL A 19 -3.52 -3.59 8.87
N ALA A 20 -3.95 -4.83 8.62
CA ALA A 20 -3.26 -6.01 9.07
C ALA A 20 -1.85 -6.14 8.47
N PHE A 21 -1.66 -5.76 7.20
CA PHE A 21 -0.34 -5.74 6.58
C PHE A 21 0.60 -4.75 7.27
N ALA A 22 0.16 -3.51 7.48
CA ALA A 22 0.93 -2.47 8.17
C ALA A 22 1.31 -2.88 9.60
N LEU A 23 0.35 -3.39 10.38
CA LEU A 23 0.59 -3.85 11.75
C LEU A 23 1.49 -5.10 11.79
N GLY A 24 1.32 -6.01 10.85
CA GLY A 24 2.17 -7.19 10.70
C GLY A 24 3.63 -6.80 10.44
N TYR A 25 3.86 -5.87 9.52
CA TYR A 25 5.20 -5.32 9.27
C TYR A 25 5.79 -4.64 10.51
N LEU A 26 5.03 -3.78 11.20
CA LEU A 26 5.48 -3.12 12.42
C LEU A 26 5.92 -4.08 13.52
N ARG A 27 5.25 -5.24 13.63
CA ARG A 27 5.59 -6.30 14.59
C ARG A 27 6.84 -7.08 14.18
N LEU A 28 6.95 -7.44 12.90
CA LEU A 28 8.03 -8.28 12.39
C LEU A 28 9.37 -7.51 12.24
N GLU A 29 9.31 -6.27 11.77
CA GLU A 29 10.48 -5.52 11.32
C GLU A 29 10.87 -4.39 12.27
N ASN A 30 9.91 -3.96 13.12
CA ASN A 30 10.09 -2.94 14.15
C ASN A 30 10.80 -1.65 13.66
N PRO A 31 10.32 -1.01 12.56
CA PRO A 31 10.94 0.22 12.05
C PRO A 31 10.82 1.38 13.05
N ASP A 32 11.57 2.45 12.85
CA ASP A 32 11.42 3.67 13.65
C ASP A 32 10.11 4.40 13.31
N LYS A 33 9.73 4.39 12.03
CA LYS A 33 8.48 4.98 11.53
C LYS A 33 7.93 4.19 10.33
N LEU A 34 6.61 4.16 10.22
CA LEU A 34 5.86 3.69 9.05
C LEU A 34 5.00 4.84 8.51
N ILE A 35 5.29 5.30 7.31
CA ILE A 35 4.53 6.35 6.63
C ILE A 35 3.54 5.70 5.66
N ILE A 36 2.25 5.94 5.89
CA ILE A 36 1.17 5.54 4.98
C ILE A 36 0.89 6.68 4.01
N ILE A 37 0.87 6.40 2.71
CA ILE A 37 0.78 7.43 1.67
C ILE A 37 -0.33 7.08 0.66
N PRO A 38 -1.50 7.71 0.74
CA PRO A 38 -2.51 7.62 -0.30
C PRO A 38 -2.07 8.33 -1.59
N THR A 39 -2.27 7.67 -2.73
CA THR A 39 -1.90 8.23 -4.04
C THR A 39 -2.75 9.44 -4.42
N TYR A 40 -2.24 10.39 -5.20
CA TYR A 40 -3.08 11.46 -5.78
C TYR A 40 -3.87 10.93 -6.98
N ILE A 41 -3.23 10.78 -8.13
CA ILE A 41 -3.83 10.15 -9.32
C ILE A 41 -3.15 8.80 -9.50
N PRO A 42 -3.86 7.67 -9.30
CA PRO A 42 -3.32 6.36 -9.65
C PRO A 42 -3.24 6.27 -11.18
N PRO A 43 -2.04 6.12 -11.78
CA PRO A 43 -1.87 6.16 -13.24
C PRO A 43 -2.61 5.03 -14.00
N HIS A 44 -3.07 4.00 -13.29
CA HIS A 44 -3.68 2.79 -13.86
C HIS A 44 -5.08 2.46 -13.31
N LYS A 45 -5.78 3.39 -12.64
CA LYS A 45 -7.14 3.14 -12.12
C LYS A 45 -8.13 4.22 -12.55
N ARG A 46 -9.35 3.81 -12.90
CA ARG A 46 -10.49 4.72 -13.04
C ARG A 46 -10.94 5.15 -11.64
N ILE A 47 -11.10 6.46 -11.46
CA ILE A 47 -11.61 7.05 -10.22
C ILE A 47 -13.14 7.00 -10.30
N ASP A 48 -13.76 6.29 -9.36
CA ASP A 48 -15.22 6.23 -9.25
C ASP A 48 -15.76 7.54 -8.66
N GLU A 49 -17.03 7.89 -8.93
CA GLU A 49 -17.65 9.04 -8.26
C GLU A 49 -17.63 8.83 -6.73
N GLY A 50 -17.06 9.79 -6.01
CA GLY A 50 -16.81 9.74 -4.57
C GLY A 50 -15.41 9.29 -4.16
N ASP A 51 -14.57 8.79 -5.08
CA ASP A 51 -13.20 8.32 -4.78
C ASP A 51 -12.13 9.42 -4.88
N SER A 52 -12.41 10.58 -4.28
CA SER A 52 -11.48 11.72 -4.29
C SER A 52 -10.20 11.42 -3.49
N PRO A 53 -9.05 12.00 -3.86
CA PRO A 53 -7.83 11.93 -3.04
C PRO A 53 -8.06 12.32 -1.58
N GLU A 54 -8.88 13.33 -1.35
CA GLU A 54 -9.23 13.85 -0.03
C GLU A 54 -10.05 12.83 0.77
N SER A 55 -11.05 12.19 0.14
CA SER A 55 -11.81 11.11 0.78
C SER A 55 -10.90 9.92 1.14
N ARG A 56 -9.98 9.54 0.25
CA ARG A 56 -9.05 8.44 0.49
C ARG A 56 -8.07 8.76 1.62
N LEU A 57 -7.57 9.99 1.68
CA LEU A 57 -6.75 10.46 2.79
C LEU A 57 -7.49 10.39 4.11
N GLU A 58 -8.74 10.85 4.14
CA GLU A 58 -9.54 10.84 5.37
C GLU A 58 -9.86 9.41 5.82
N MET A 59 -10.24 8.52 4.90
CA MET A 59 -10.43 7.11 5.22
C MET A 59 -9.14 6.46 5.74
N VAL A 60 -7.97 6.79 5.19
CA VAL A 60 -6.68 6.31 5.68
C VAL A 60 -6.40 6.83 7.10
N ARG A 61 -6.66 8.11 7.39
CA ARG A 61 -6.53 8.65 8.76
C ARG A 61 -7.43 7.89 9.73
N LEU A 62 -8.70 7.71 9.40
CA LEU A 62 -9.66 6.97 10.23
C LEU A 62 -9.27 5.51 10.43
N ALA A 63 -8.68 4.86 9.43
CA ALA A 63 -8.27 3.47 9.49
C ALA A 63 -7.08 3.22 10.42
N PHE A 64 -6.16 4.17 10.50
CA PHE A 64 -4.90 4.03 11.23
C PHE A 64 -4.83 4.82 12.54
N GLU A 65 -5.86 5.61 12.85
CA GLU A 65 -5.96 6.42 14.06
C GLU A 65 -5.75 5.58 15.33
N GLY A 66 -4.72 5.94 16.10
CA GLY A 66 -4.46 5.36 17.42
C GLY A 66 -3.99 3.89 17.40
N LEU A 67 -3.69 3.31 16.24
CA LEU A 67 -3.28 1.89 16.17
C LEU A 67 -1.84 1.64 16.63
N ASP A 68 -0.90 2.52 16.28
CA ASP A 68 0.50 2.43 16.71
C ASP A 68 1.17 3.80 16.60
N SER A 69 1.94 4.19 17.63
CA SER A 69 2.64 5.49 17.68
C SER A 69 3.70 5.71 16.59
N ARG A 70 4.14 4.64 15.93
CA ARG A 70 5.12 4.70 14.82
C ARG A 70 4.49 5.02 13.47
N ILE A 71 3.15 5.00 13.38
CA ILE A 71 2.43 5.26 12.14
C ILE A 71 2.27 6.76 11.93
N GLU A 72 2.58 7.21 10.72
CA GLU A 72 2.36 8.58 10.25
C GLU A 72 1.60 8.53 8.93
N ILE A 73 0.60 9.41 8.76
CA ILE A 73 -0.14 9.53 7.51
C ILE A 73 0.40 10.76 6.77
N SER A 74 0.91 10.58 5.55
CA SER A 74 1.42 11.67 4.74
C SER A 74 0.48 11.98 3.58
N ASP A 75 0.18 13.26 3.39
CA ASP A 75 -0.57 13.79 2.25
C ASP A 75 0.34 14.28 1.11
N TYR A 76 1.65 13.95 1.17
CA TYR A 76 2.66 14.44 0.23
C TYR A 76 2.25 14.27 -1.25
N GLU A 77 1.82 13.08 -1.64
CA GLU A 77 1.46 12.82 -3.03
C GLU A 77 0.24 13.64 -3.46
N ILE A 78 -0.74 13.82 -2.56
CA ILE A 78 -1.94 14.63 -2.79
C ILE A 78 -1.56 16.10 -2.95
N ASN A 79 -0.75 16.64 -2.04
CA ASN A 79 -0.29 18.03 -2.09
C ASN A 79 0.62 18.34 -3.29
N ARG A 80 1.34 17.34 -3.82
CA ARG A 80 2.13 17.50 -5.04
C ARG A 80 1.24 17.74 -6.28
N ALA A 81 -0.04 17.34 -6.24
CA ALA A 81 -1.02 17.54 -7.31
C ALA A 81 -0.56 17.05 -8.70
N ALA A 82 0.26 15.99 -8.75
CA ALA A 82 0.79 15.38 -9.97
C ALA A 82 0.69 13.85 -9.90
N PRO A 83 0.72 13.11 -11.03
CA PRO A 83 0.66 11.65 -11.02
C PRO A 83 1.61 11.02 -10.00
N SER A 84 1.09 10.01 -9.29
CA SER A 84 1.83 9.32 -8.23
C SER A 84 2.83 8.33 -8.80
N TYR A 85 4.12 8.70 -8.76
CA TYR A 85 5.22 7.78 -9.02
C TYR A 85 6.00 7.47 -7.74
N THR A 86 6.10 6.17 -7.41
CA THR A 86 6.77 5.67 -6.20
C THR A 86 8.20 6.16 -6.06
N VAL A 87 8.94 6.25 -7.17
CA VAL A 87 10.33 6.78 -7.16
C VAL A 87 10.39 8.20 -6.60
N LEU A 88 9.45 9.08 -6.95
CA LEU A 88 9.42 10.47 -6.48
C LEU A 88 9.06 10.58 -5.00
N THR A 89 8.30 9.60 -4.50
CA THR A 89 7.95 9.49 -3.08
C THR A 89 9.15 8.97 -2.29
N LEU A 90 9.85 7.96 -2.78
CA LEU A 90 11.08 7.47 -2.18
C LEU A 90 12.18 8.54 -2.16
N GLU A 91 12.34 9.30 -3.24
CA GLU A 91 13.29 10.42 -3.31
C GLU A 91 12.97 11.50 -2.26
N HIS A 92 11.69 11.82 -2.05
CA HIS A 92 11.27 12.80 -1.05
C HIS A 92 11.61 12.38 0.38
N PHE A 93 11.47 11.10 0.72
CA PHE A 93 11.75 10.58 2.06
C PHE A 93 13.19 10.08 2.26
N SER A 94 14.02 10.12 1.22
CA SER A 94 15.42 9.70 1.28
C SER A 94 16.26 10.72 2.05
N ALA A 95 17.14 10.24 2.91
CA ALA A 95 18.10 11.07 3.64
C ALA A 95 19.40 10.29 3.92
N PRO A 96 20.55 10.97 4.11
CA PRO A 96 21.86 10.32 4.25
C PRO A 96 21.97 9.21 5.31
N ASP A 97 21.18 9.29 6.39
CA ASP A 97 21.17 8.31 7.48
C ASP A 97 19.88 7.49 7.57
N THR A 98 19.09 7.44 6.49
CA THR A 98 17.81 6.72 6.45
C THR A 98 17.90 5.48 5.59
N GLU A 99 17.55 4.33 6.16
CA GLU A 99 17.24 3.14 5.38
C GLU A 99 15.74 3.11 5.06
N LEU A 100 15.43 3.29 3.78
CA LEU A 100 14.06 3.21 3.30
C LEU A 100 13.65 1.76 3.04
N THR A 101 12.43 1.40 3.45
CA THR A 101 11.73 0.18 3.01
C THR A 101 10.43 0.54 2.31
N PHE A 102 10.18 0.04 1.11
CA PHE A 102 8.88 0.15 0.44
C PHE A 102 8.04 -1.11 0.69
N LEU A 103 6.82 -0.92 1.20
CA LEU A 103 5.86 -1.98 1.45
C LEU A 103 4.91 -2.14 0.27
N CYS A 104 4.74 -3.37 -0.19
CA CYS A 104 3.78 -3.67 -1.26
C CYS A 104 3.17 -5.09 -1.14
N GLY A 105 2.08 -5.33 -1.86
CA GLY A 105 1.55 -6.68 -2.06
C GLY A 105 2.33 -7.43 -3.12
N SER A 106 2.20 -8.76 -3.14
CA SER A 106 2.84 -9.62 -4.14
C SER A 106 2.39 -9.32 -5.59
N ASP A 107 1.17 -8.82 -5.78
CA ASP A 107 0.66 -8.29 -7.05
C ASP A 107 1.46 -7.08 -7.57
N MET A 108 1.75 -6.12 -6.69
CA MET A 108 2.59 -4.96 -7.00
C MET A 108 4.05 -5.39 -7.20
N PHE A 109 4.56 -6.24 -6.32
CA PHE A 109 5.92 -6.78 -6.41
C PHE A 109 6.22 -7.39 -7.79
N LEU A 110 5.30 -8.20 -8.31
CA LEU A 110 5.46 -8.88 -9.59
C LEU A 110 5.54 -7.94 -10.81
N THR A 111 5.10 -6.68 -10.67
CA THR A 111 5.06 -5.69 -11.74
C THR A 111 6.04 -4.53 -11.52
N LEU A 112 6.83 -4.53 -10.44
CA LEU A 112 7.69 -3.41 -10.04
C LEU A 112 8.64 -2.93 -11.14
N GLU A 113 9.15 -3.84 -11.98
CA GLU A 113 10.08 -3.49 -13.07
C GLU A 113 9.45 -2.67 -14.19
N GLU A 114 8.12 -2.70 -14.31
CA GLU A 114 7.36 -1.92 -15.29
C GLU A 114 7.12 -0.48 -14.81
N TRP A 115 7.48 -0.17 -13.55
CA TRP A 115 7.18 1.12 -12.95
C TRP A 115 8.16 2.20 -13.43
N TYR A 116 7.69 3.44 -13.42
CA TYR A 116 8.50 4.60 -13.80
C TYR A 116 9.78 4.68 -12.96
N ARG A 117 10.93 4.62 -13.66
CA ARG A 117 12.29 4.58 -13.08
C ARG A 117 12.48 3.42 -12.08
N ALA A 118 12.01 2.23 -12.41
CA ALA A 118 12.19 1.01 -11.61
C ALA A 118 13.61 0.80 -11.05
N PRO A 119 14.70 0.99 -11.82
CA PRO A 119 16.06 0.84 -11.31
C PRO A 119 16.37 1.76 -10.12
N ASP A 120 15.81 2.98 -10.10
CA ASP A 120 15.98 3.90 -8.99
C ASP A 120 15.21 3.45 -7.74
N ILE A 121 14.04 2.84 -7.90
CA ILE A 121 13.27 2.28 -6.77
C ILE A 121 14.10 1.22 -6.04
N PHE A 122 14.69 0.26 -6.79
CA PHE A 122 15.52 -0.80 -6.21
C PHE A 122 16.80 -0.28 -5.54
N ARG A 123 17.36 0.83 -6.05
CA ARG A 123 18.52 1.49 -5.45
C ARG A 123 18.16 2.27 -4.18
N LEU A 124 17.02 2.96 -4.17
CA LEU A 124 16.64 3.87 -3.09
C LEU A 124 16.16 3.14 -1.83
N CYS A 125 15.62 1.94 -1.95
CA CYS A 125 14.98 1.26 -0.81
C CYS A 125 15.17 -0.25 -0.81
N ARG A 126 14.93 -0.84 0.37
CA ARG A 126 14.58 -2.26 0.53
C ARG A 126 13.12 -2.46 0.13
N ILE A 127 12.78 -3.58 -0.49
CA ILE A 127 11.40 -3.97 -0.77
C ILE A 127 10.96 -4.98 0.28
N ALA A 128 9.82 -4.72 0.92
CA ALA A 128 9.16 -5.68 1.81
C ALA A 128 7.76 -5.97 1.28
N PHE A 129 7.50 -7.22 0.89
CA PHE A 129 6.20 -7.58 0.34
C PHE A 129 5.54 -8.72 1.11
N ALA A 130 4.21 -8.75 1.08
CA ALA A 130 3.41 -9.85 1.61
C ALA A 130 2.52 -10.44 0.51
N ARG A 131 2.18 -11.73 0.64
CA ARG A 131 1.32 -12.41 -0.32
C ARG A 131 -0.11 -11.87 -0.26
N ARG A 132 -0.69 -11.63 -1.43
CA ARG A 132 -2.12 -11.28 -1.61
C ARG A 132 -3.02 -12.45 -1.97
N THR A 133 -2.43 -13.59 -2.30
CA THR A 133 -3.11 -14.86 -2.53
C THR A 133 -2.17 -15.96 -2.06
N GLU A 134 -2.71 -17.04 -1.49
CA GLU A 134 -1.90 -18.21 -1.14
C GLU A 134 -1.17 -18.72 -2.40
N GLY A 135 -1.91 -18.74 -3.52
CA GLY A 135 -1.43 -19.17 -4.82
C GLY A 135 -1.04 -20.66 -4.84
N GLY A 136 -0.98 -21.24 -6.03
CA GLY A 136 -0.43 -22.58 -6.20
C GLY A 136 1.11 -22.57 -6.26
N PRO A 137 1.74 -23.73 -6.52
CA PRO A 137 3.18 -23.83 -6.77
C PRO A 137 3.68 -22.87 -7.85
N GLU A 138 2.93 -22.72 -8.95
CA GLU A 138 3.25 -21.79 -10.05
C GLU A 138 3.37 -20.33 -9.58
N TYR A 139 2.48 -19.90 -8.68
CA TYR A 139 2.55 -18.55 -8.13
C TYR A 139 3.80 -18.35 -7.28
N SER A 140 4.15 -19.36 -6.49
CA SER A 140 5.35 -19.34 -5.65
C SER A 140 6.64 -19.35 -6.48
N GLU A 141 6.64 -20.09 -7.58
CA GLU A 141 7.74 -20.10 -8.54
C GLU A 141 7.90 -18.72 -9.20
N LYS A 142 6.82 -18.11 -9.67
CA LYS A 142 6.82 -16.76 -10.24
C LYS A 142 7.39 -15.71 -9.29
N ILE A 143 7.03 -15.77 -7.99
CA ILE A 143 7.59 -14.88 -6.96
C ILE A 143 9.10 -15.12 -6.81
N SER A 144 9.52 -16.39 -6.74
CA SER A 144 10.92 -16.78 -6.55
C SER A 144 11.80 -16.35 -7.73
N GLU A 145 11.32 -16.55 -8.95
CA GLU A 145 11.98 -16.10 -10.19
C GLU A 145 12.11 -14.58 -10.22
N ARG A 146 11.01 -13.86 -9.95
CA ARG A 146 11.02 -12.40 -9.99
C ARG A 146 11.94 -11.79 -8.93
N ARG A 147 11.95 -12.37 -7.73
CA ARG A 147 12.88 -11.98 -6.66
C ARG A 147 14.34 -12.17 -7.09
N ARG A 148 14.67 -13.35 -7.63
CA ARG A 148 16.03 -13.64 -8.11
C ARG A 148 16.45 -12.66 -9.21
N HIS A 149 15.56 -12.38 -10.15
CA HIS A 149 15.79 -11.40 -11.21
C HIS A 149 16.10 -10.01 -10.63
N PHE A 150 15.29 -9.50 -9.69
CA PHE A 150 15.54 -8.20 -9.09
C PHE A 150 16.84 -8.12 -8.27
N GLU A 151 17.16 -9.17 -7.53
CA GLU A 151 18.41 -9.27 -6.77
C GLU A 151 19.63 -9.29 -7.70
N GLN A 152 19.58 -10.04 -8.81
CA GLN A 152 20.70 -10.19 -9.74
C GLN A 152 20.89 -8.99 -10.68
N THR A 153 19.79 -8.42 -11.18
CA THR A 153 19.84 -7.33 -12.18
C THR A 153 19.99 -5.96 -11.53
N TYR A 154 19.34 -5.73 -10.38
CA TYR A 154 19.29 -4.41 -9.75
C TYR A 154 20.00 -4.35 -8.38
N GLY A 155 20.52 -5.48 -7.87
CA GLY A 155 21.06 -5.52 -6.51
C GLY A 155 19.98 -5.27 -5.44
N ALA A 156 18.72 -5.56 -5.77
CA ALA A 156 17.59 -5.23 -4.92
C ALA A 156 17.67 -5.95 -3.57
N ARG A 157 17.37 -5.23 -2.48
CA ARG A 157 17.25 -5.82 -1.13
C ARG A 157 15.80 -6.17 -0.90
N ILE A 158 15.46 -7.46 -0.83
CA ILE A 158 14.06 -7.92 -0.82
C ILE A 158 13.79 -8.81 0.39
N VAL A 159 12.66 -8.58 1.06
CA VAL A 159 12.09 -9.49 2.06
C VAL A 159 10.66 -9.86 1.68
N GLU A 160 10.34 -11.14 1.82
CA GLU A 160 8.96 -11.62 1.85
C GLU A 160 8.54 -11.77 3.30
N LEU A 161 7.44 -11.12 3.68
CA LEU A 161 6.93 -11.12 5.05
C LEU A 161 5.97 -12.30 5.22
N PRO A 162 6.18 -13.17 6.23
CA PRO A 162 5.35 -14.35 6.48
C PRO A 162 4.04 -13.94 7.17
N LEU A 163 3.22 -13.14 6.49
CA LEU A 163 1.93 -12.67 6.97
C LEU A 163 0.80 -13.51 6.33
N PRO A 164 -0.28 -13.79 7.08
CA PRO A 164 -1.44 -14.48 6.53
C PRO A 164 -2.03 -13.70 5.35
N VAL A 165 -2.51 -14.43 4.35
CA VAL A 165 -3.26 -13.83 3.25
C VAL A 165 -4.63 -13.39 3.77
N ILE A 166 -4.91 -12.10 3.63
CA ILE A 166 -6.23 -11.54 3.90
C ILE A 166 -6.85 -11.16 2.56
N ASP A 167 -7.75 -12.02 2.10
CA ASP A 167 -8.39 -11.90 0.79
C ASP A 167 -9.51 -10.86 0.82
N ILE A 168 -9.08 -9.59 0.81
CA ILE A 168 -9.95 -8.43 0.68
C ILE A 168 -9.41 -7.58 -0.48
N SER A 169 -10.28 -7.17 -1.39
CA SER A 169 -9.96 -6.20 -2.43
C SER A 169 -10.86 -4.98 -2.36
N SER A 170 -10.27 -3.80 -2.51
CA SER A 170 -11.06 -2.56 -2.61
C SER A 170 -12.05 -2.60 -3.78
N THR A 171 -11.73 -3.32 -4.87
CA THR A 171 -12.63 -3.46 -6.02
C THR A 171 -13.93 -4.20 -5.66
N GLU A 172 -13.83 -5.31 -4.93
CA GLU A 172 -15.01 -6.05 -4.46
C GLU A 172 -15.78 -5.26 -3.42
N LEU A 173 -15.10 -4.51 -2.55
CA LEU A 173 -15.77 -3.62 -1.59
C LEU A 173 -16.59 -2.55 -2.30
N ARG A 174 -16.03 -1.88 -3.32
CA ARG A 174 -16.80 -0.90 -4.12
C ARG A 174 -17.99 -1.56 -4.83
N ALA A 175 -17.81 -2.76 -5.39
CA ALA A 175 -18.91 -3.50 -6.02
C ALA A 175 -20.01 -3.91 -5.01
N ALA A 176 -19.63 -4.29 -3.78
CA ALA A 176 -20.57 -4.61 -2.71
C ALA A 176 -21.38 -3.38 -2.31
N VAL A 177 -20.73 -2.22 -2.11
CA VAL A 177 -21.41 -0.96 -1.77
C VAL A 177 -22.41 -0.54 -2.85
N ARG A 178 -22.04 -0.61 -4.15
CA ARG A 178 -22.97 -0.35 -5.26
C ARG A 178 -24.18 -1.28 -5.25
N ALA A 179 -23.96 -2.54 -4.89
CA ALA A 179 -25.01 -3.54 -4.77
C ALA A 179 -25.83 -3.42 -3.46
N ASN A 180 -25.64 -2.36 -2.67
CA ASN A 180 -26.23 -2.17 -1.33
C ASN A 180 -25.96 -3.36 -0.38
N LYS A 181 -24.83 -4.03 -0.53
CA LYS A 181 -24.36 -5.08 0.38
C LYS A 181 -23.51 -4.46 1.48
N SER A 182 -23.60 -5.03 2.68
CA SER A 182 -22.77 -4.62 3.81
C SER A 182 -21.29 -4.98 3.55
N ILE A 183 -20.40 -4.11 4.02
CA ILE A 183 -18.95 -4.31 4.08
C ILE A 183 -18.44 -4.34 5.54
N ASP A 184 -19.35 -4.55 6.49
CA ASP A 184 -19.03 -4.63 7.93
C ASP A 184 -17.98 -5.72 8.18
N GLY A 185 -16.99 -5.43 9.02
CA GLY A 185 -15.90 -6.35 9.33
C GLY A 185 -14.84 -6.50 8.22
N LEU A 186 -15.07 -5.96 7.02
CA LEU A 186 -14.07 -5.96 5.93
C LEU A 186 -13.21 -4.68 5.93
N VAL A 187 -13.74 -3.60 6.50
CA VAL A 187 -13.05 -2.32 6.70
C VAL A 187 -13.13 -1.91 8.17
N PRO A 188 -12.29 -0.98 8.66
CA PRO A 188 -12.46 -0.42 10.00
C PRO A 188 -13.81 0.29 10.16
N ASP A 189 -14.45 0.19 11.33
CA ASP A 189 -15.80 0.73 11.56
C ASP A 189 -15.91 2.23 11.24
N LYS A 190 -14.87 3.01 11.59
CA LYS A 190 -14.80 4.44 11.28
C LYS A 190 -14.80 4.71 9.77
N VAL A 191 -14.12 3.87 8.99
CA VAL A 191 -14.09 3.96 7.52
C VAL A 191 -15.45 3.59 6.94
N ASN A 192 -16.08 2.54 7.44
CA ASN A 192 -17.41 2.14 7.00
C ASN A 192 -18.44 3.26 7.24
N LYS A 193 -18.43 3.84 8.45
CA LYS A 193 -19.28 4.98 8.81
C LYS A 193 -19.05 6.16 7.86
N TYR A 194 -17.79 6.49 7.58
CA TYR A 194 -17.43 7.57 6.65
C TYR A 194 -17.95 7.32 5.23
N ILE A 195 -17.83 6.09 4.72
CA ILE A 195 -18.37 5.69 3.40
C ILE A 195 -19.89 5.90 3.34
N ILE A 196 -20.62 5.50 4.39
CA ILE A 196 -22.08 5.62 4.46
C ILE A 196 -22.51 7.09 4.51
N GLU A 197 -21.91 7.88 5.40
CA GLU A 197 -22.24 9.31 5.62
C GLU A 197 -21.98 10.15 4.37
N ASN A 198 -20.88 9.90 3.68
CA ASN A 198 -20.49 10.63 2.46
C ASN A 198 -21.03 10.01 1.18
N ARG A 199 -21.80 8.91 1.27
CA ARG A 199 -22.41 8.20 0.12
C ARG A 199 -21.38 7.76 -0.94
N LEU A 200 -20.18 7.38 -0.50
CA LEU A 200 -19.11 6.96 -1.41
C LEU A 200 -19.45 5.63 -2.08
N TYR A 201 -19.00 5.44 -3.31
CA TYR A 201 -19.08 4.16 -4.05
C TYR A 201 -20.51 3.65 -4.35
N LYS A 202 -21.52 4.52 -4.32
CA LYS A 202 -22.94 4.13 -4.53
C LYS A 202 -23.40 4.09 -6.00
N GLN A 203 -22.56 4.45 -6.95
CA GLN A 203 -22.86 4.45 -8.39
C GLN A 203 -21.96 3.48 -9.13
#